data_AF-A0AA95SCV6-F1
#
_entry.id   AF-A0AA95SCV6-F1
#
_cell.length_a   1.000
_cell.length_b   1.000
_cell.length_c   1.000
_cell.angle_alpha   90.00
_cell.angle_beta   90.00
_cell.angle_gamma   90.00
#
_symmetry.space_group_name_H-M   'P 1'
#
loop_
_entity.id
_entity.type
_entity.pdbx_description
1 polymer ?
#
loop_
_entity_poly.entity_id
_entity_poly.type
_entity_poly.pdbx_seq_one_letter_code
_entity_poly.pdbx_strand_id
1 'polypeptide(L)'
;MRDSSFDLRVIRTKDAIRNALVELIEEKGFEAITVKDITNKAKINRGTFYAHYQDKFDLMTKCQEEIMQEMYNIAKKNFPGVIAALGTNSPNLAPFSLVVSLFEYLNENSGFMKAVLGPKGGLSFQARLKDFMWETMFGNNPIPGIKEENLLVPGKYLASYVASAHIGVIQQWLDSGRKESPQEIARILSAITVNGPFFAAGLKK
;
A
#
# COMPACT_ATOMS: atom_id res chain seq x y z
N MET A 1 32.64 7.40 -8.47
CA MET A 1 31.59 6.37 -8.69
C MET A 1 31.62 5.46 -7.48
N ARG A 2 30.58 5.48 -6.62
CA ARG A 2 30.49 4.50 -5.53
C ARG A 2 30.22 3.12 -6.15
N ASP A 3 30.91 2.12 -5.63
CA ASP A 3 31.05 0.78 -6.18
C ASP A 3 29.68 0.05 -6.22
N SER A 4 29.16 -0.28 -7.41
CA SER A 4 27.81 -0.86 -7.58
C SER A 4 27.65 -2.22 -6.88
N SER A 5 28.77 -2.92 -6.64
CA SER A 5 28.84 -4.15 -5.85
C SER A 5 28.40 -3.94 -4.39
N PHE A 6 28.77 -2.80 -3.79
CA PHE A 6 28.38 -2.46 -2.43
C PHE A 6 26.87 -2.23 -2.32
N ASP A 7 26.29 -1.59 -3.34
CA ASP A 7 24.86 -1.30 -3.43
C ASP A 7 24.04 -2.60 -3.52
N LEU A 8 24.45 -3.53 -4.39
CA LEU A 8 23.82 -4.85 -4.51
C LEU A 8 23.86 -5.66 -3.20
N ARG A 9 24.93 -5.55 -2.42
CA ARG A 9 25.04 -6.23 -1.13
C ARG A 9 24.07 -5.65 -0.09
N VAL A 10 23.92 -4.34 -0.07
CA VAL A 10 22.97 -3.65 0.82
C VAL A 10 21.53 -4.04 0.46
N ILE A 11 21.18 -4.02 -0.82
CA ILE A 11 19.84 -4.41 -1.32
C ILE A 11 19.51 -5.85 -0.88
N ARG A 12 20.38 -6.82 -1.19
CA ARG A 12 20.18 -8.22 -0.81
C ARG A 12 20.02 -8.42 0.69
N THR A 13 20.76 -7.63 1.49
CA THR A 13 20.68 -7.69 2.96
C THR A 13 19.34 -7.16 3.45
N LYS A 14 18.89 -6.01 2.92
CA LYS A 14 17.57 -5.46 3.24
C LYS A 14 16.45 -6.42 2.85
N ASP A 15 16.52 -7.03 1.66
CA ASP A 15 15.52 -8.00 1.19
C ASP A 15 15.47 -9.23 2.10
N ALA A 16 16.63 -9.77 2.49
CA ALA A 16 16.69 -10.91 3.42
C ALA A 16 16.07 -10.57 4.79
N ILE A 17 16.34 -9.37 5.31
CA ILE A 17 15.75 -8.89 6.58
C ILE A 17 14.23 -8.73 6.44
N ARG A 18 13.76 -8.14 5.33
CA ARG A 18 12.33 -7.91 5.07
C ARG A 18 11.57 -9.23 4.93
N ASN A 19 12.11 -10.19 4.18
CA ASN A 19 11.51 -11.51 4.02
C ASN A 19 11.45 -12.26 5.36
N ALA A 20 12.53 -12.20 6.15
CA ALA A 20 12.55 -12.77 7.49
C ALA A 20 11.47 -12.15 8.40
N LEU A 21 11.29 -10.83 8.35
CA LEU A 21 10.23 -10.16 9.11
C LEU A 21 8.84 -10.66 8.70
N VAL A 22 8.55 -10.74 7.39
CA VAL A 22 7.25 -11.21 6.87
C VAL A 22 6.93 -12.62 7.37
N GLU A 23 7.86 -13.55 7.19
CA GLU A 23 7.68 -14.94 7.64
C GLU A 23 7.45 -15.02 9.16
N LEU A 24 8.20 -14.25 9.95
CA LEU A 24 8.07 -14.25 11.41
C LEU A 24 6.73 -13.63 11.87
N ILE A 25 6.20 -12.64 11.16
CA ILE A 25 4.88 -12.07 11.44
C ILE A 25 3.80 -13.12 11.21
N GLU A 26 3.89 -13.86 10.10
CA GLU A 26 2.94 -14.94 9.80
C GLU A 26 3.02 -16.08 10.82
N GLU A 27 4.23 -16.46 11.25
CA GLU A 27 4.45 -17.52 12.23
C GLU A 27 3.90 -17.15 13.62
N LYS A 28 4.35 -16.03 14.20
CA LYS A 28 4.12 -15.73 15.62
C LYS A 28 3.61 -14.31 15.93
N GLY A 29 3.39 -13.49 14.90
CA GLY A 29 2.92 -12.12 15.03
C GLY A 29 3.99 -11.12 15.46
N PHE A 30 3.82 -9.87 15.03
CA PHE A 30 4.85 -8.82 15.13
C PHE A 30 5.33 -8.55 16.57
N GLU A 31 4.40 -8.54 17.53
CA GLU A 31 4.71 -8.26 18.94
C GLU A 31 5.69 -9.27 19.54
N ALA A 32 5.61 -10.54 19.16
CA ALA A 32 6.47 -11.62 19.68
C ALA A 32 7.84 -11.73 18.97
N ILE A 33 8.08 -10.94 17.92
CA ILE A 33 9.35 -10.95 17.18
C ILE A 33 10.44 -10.23 17.98
N THR A 34 11.66 -10.76 17.95
CA THR A 34 12.87 -10.10 18.45
C THR A 34 13.87 -9.88 17.32
N VAL A 35 14.81 -8.95 17.50
CA VAL A 35 15.94 -8.77 16.57
C VAL A 35 16.71 -10.08 16.37
N LYS A 36 16.84 -10.92 17.42
CA LYS A 36 17.52 -12.22 17.33
C LYS A 36 16.81 -13.16 16.34
N ASP A 37 15.48 -13.21 16.38
CA ASP A 37 14.71 -14.04 15.46
C ASP A 37 14.93 -13.61 14.01
N ILE A 38 14.85 -12.29 13.76
CA ILE A 38 15.06 -11.71 12.43
C ILE A 38 16.46 -12.04 11.92
N THR A 39 17.50 -11.83 12.73
CA THR A 39 18.88 -12.09 12.32
C THR A 39 19.13 -13.57 12.03
N ASN A 40 18.56 -14.46 12.84
CA ASN A 40 18.68 -15.91 12.65
C ASN A 40 17.99 -16.35 11.36
N LYS A 41 16.76 -15.88 11.14
CA LYS A 41 15.96 -16.23 9.96
C LYS A 41 16.57 -15.65 8.67
N ALA A 42 17.04 -14.41 8.70
CA ALA A 42 17.73 -13.75 7.58
C ALA A 42 19.18 -14.26 7.36
N LYS A 43 19.71 -15.11 8.26
CA LYS A 43 21.09 -15.63 8.23
C LYS A 43 22.15 -14.51 8.19
N ILE A 44 21.98 -13.50 9.03
CA ILE A 44 22.92 -12.38 9.19
C ILE A 44 23.37 -12.20 10.64
N ASN A 45 24.48 -11.50 10.83
CA ASN A 45 24.94 -11.13 12.17
C ASN A 45 24.14 -9.93 12.71
N ARG A 46 24.02 -9.80 14.03
CA ARG A 46 23.32 -8.67 14.67
C ARG A 46 23.92 -7.31 14.31
N GLY A 47 25.25 -7.22 14.18
CA GLY A 47 25.91 -6.00 13.73
C GLY A 47 25.46 -5.55 12.33
N THR A 48 25.18 -6.50 11.43
CA THR A 48 24.63 -6.21 10.09
C THR A 48 23.22 -5.66 10.17
N PHE A 49 22.37 -6.21 11.05
CA PHE A 49 21.03 -5.66 11.29
C PHE A 49 21.11 -4.21 11.79
N TYR A 50 21.93 -3.96 12.81
CA TYR A 50 22.07 -2.64 13.41
C TYR A 50 22.73 -1.59 12.51
N ALA A 51 23.41 -2.01 11.44
CA ALA A 51 23.88 -1.11 10.41
C ALA A 51 22.75 -0.51 9.55
N HIS A 52 21.56 -1.11 9.57
CA HIS A 52 20.39 -0.68 8.76
C HIS A 52 19.22 -0.21 9.63
N TYR A 53 19.02 -0.83 10.79
CA TYR A 53 17.83 -0.67 11.62
C TYR A 53 18.18 -0.55 13.10
N GLN A 54 17.53 0.37 13.82
CA GLN A 54 17.75 0.55 15.25
C GLN A 54 17.15 -0.61 16.06
N ASP A 55 15.95 -1.04 15.69
CA ASP A 55 15.23 -2.17 16.28
C ASP A 55 14.19 -2.72 15.28
N LYS A 56 13.29 -3.60 15.75
CA LYS A 56 12.22 -4.17 14.92
C LYS A 56 11.13 -3.14 14.53
N PHE A 57 10.92 -2.11 15.34
CA PHE A 57 9.92 -1.07 15.09
C PHE A 57 10.41 -0.09 14.03
N ASP A 58 11.70 0.28 14.07
CA ASP A 58 12.36 1.06 13.02
C ASP A 58 12.37 0.29 11.68
N LEU A 59 12.68 -1.01 11.70
CA LEU A 59 12.56 -1.87 10.52
C LEU A 59 11.13 -1.83 9.94
N MET A 60 10.12 -2.10 10.78
CA MET A 60 8.72 -2.09 10.34
C MET A 60 8.35 -0.71 9.76
N THR A 61 8.74 0.36 10.44
CA THR A 61 8.43 1.73 10.05
C THR A 61 9.02 2.06 8.68
N LYS A 62 10.29 1.74 8.46
CA LYS A 62 10.98 1.95 7.17
C LYS A 62 10.36 1.12 6.06
N CYS A 63 10.03 -0.16 6.30
CA CYS A 63 9.35 -0.98 5.29
C CYS A 63 7.97 -0.41 4.90
N GLN A 64 7.20 0.08 5.89
CA GLN A 64 5.91 0.73 5.64
C GLN A 64 6.07 2.04 4.84
N GLU A 65 7.09 2.83 5.16
CA GLU A 65 7.40 4.08 4.45
C GLU A 65 7.85 3.85 3.02
N GLU A 66 8.71 2.85 2.78
CA GLU A 66 9.13 2.44 1.43
C GLU A 66 7.90 2.09 0.56
N ILE A 67 6.94 1.32 1.10
CA ILE A 67 5.69 0.99 0.41
C ILE A 67 4.84 2.24 0.13
N MET A 68 4.58 3.06 1.15
CA MET A 68 3.73 4.24 1.01
C MET A 68 4.33 5.26 0.05
N GLN A 69 5.66 5.43 0.06
CA GLN A 69 6.35 6.33 -0.84
C GLN A 69 6.21 5.90 -2.29
N GLU A 70 6.30 4.59 -2.58
CA GLU A 70 6.13 4.12 -3.96
C GLU A 70 4.66 4.19 -4.40
N MET A 71 3.71 3.89 -3.51
CA MET A 71 2.29 4.15 -3.77
C MET A 71 2.03 5.63 -4.09
N TYR A 72 2.66 6.56 -3.36
CA TYR A 72 2.57 7.99 -3.65
C TYR A 72 3.17 8.33 -5.02
N ASN A 73 4.33 7.77 -5.39
CA ASN A 73 4.96 8.00 -6.69
C ASN A 73 4.06 7.53 -7.84
N ILE A 74 3.52 6.31 -7.72
CA ILE A 74 2.55 5.75 -8.67
C ILE A 74 1.32 6.66 -8.77
N ALA A 75 0.79 7.11 -7.63
CA ALA A 75 -0.37 7.97 -7.58
C ALA A 75 -0.12 9.33 -8.24
N LYS A 76 0.95 10.03 -7.85
CA LYS A 76 1.35 11.30 -8.44
C LYS A 76 1.57 11.22 -9.95
N LYS A 77 2.16 10.13 -10.44
CA LYS A 77 2.41 9.91 -11.87
C LYS A 77 1.13 9.68 -12.67
N ASN A 78 0.19 8.90 -12.15
CA ASN A 78 -0.94 8.39 -12.93
C ASN A 78 -2.27 9.11 -12.67
N PHE A 79 -2.42 9.83 -11.55
CA PHE A 79 -3.66 10.51 -11.20
C PHE A 79 -4.14 11.56 -12.22
N PRO A 80 -3.28 12.34 -12.90
CA PRO A 80 -3.75 13.25 -13.95
C PRO A 80 -4.54 12.54 -15.07
N GLY A 81 -4.17 11.30 -15.41
CA GLY A 81 -4.89 10.48 -16.39
C GLY A 81 -6.28 10.05 -15.91
N VAL A 82 -6.45 9.87 -14.60
CA VAL A 82 -7.76 9.56 -13.98
C VAL A 82 -8.70 10.74 -14.13
N ILE A 83 -8.24 11.95 -13.80
CA ILE A 83 -9.04 13.18 -13.94
C ILE A 83 -9.46 13.41 -15.39
N ALA A 84 -8.53 13.23 -16.34
CA ALA A 84 -8.83 13.36 -17.76
C ALA A 84 -9.91 12.35 -18.20
N ALA A 85 -9.80 11.09 -17.76
CA ALA A 85 -10.77 10.06 -18.10
C ALA A 85 -12.16 10.32 -17.49
N LEU A 86 -12.23 10.78 -16.23
CA LEU A 86 -13.49 11.13 -15.56
C LEU A 86 -14.20 12.32 -16.22
N GLY A 87 -13.46 13.22 -16.88
CA GLY A 87 -14.02 14.32 -17.67
C GLY A 87 -14.63 13.88 -19.00
N THR A 88 -14.41 12.63 -19.43
CA THR A 88 -15.00 12.09 -20.66
C THR A 88 -16.27 11.31 -20.34
N ASN A 89 -17.36 11.54 -21.08
CA ASN A 89 -18.60 10.74 -21.01
C ASN A 89 -18.42 9.36 -21.67
N SER A 90 -17.31 8.67 -21.38
CA SER A 90 -17.05 7.35 -21.95
C SER A 90 -17.83 6.27 -21.18
N PRO A 91 -18.72 5.50 -21.83
CA PRO A 91 -19.50 4.45 -21.18
C PRO A 91 -18.64 3.23 -20.80
N ASN A 92 -17.45 3.07 -21.40
CA ASN A 92 -16.48 2.03 -21.08
C ASN A 92 -15.29 2.65 -20.36
N LEU A 93 -15.36 2.75 -19.03
CA LEU A 93 -14.17 3.01 -18.23
C LEU A 93 -13.33 1.73 -18.19
N ALA A 94 -12.28 1.68 -19.01
CA ALA A 94 -11.14 0.82 -18.72
C ALA A 94 -10.69 1.07 -17.27
N PRO A 95 -10.20 0.04 -16.54
CA PRO A 95 -9.70 0.27 -15.19
C PRO A 95 -8.66 1.38 -15.22
N PHE A 96 -8.75 2.34 -14.30
CA PHE A 96 -7.82 3.45 -14.28
C PHE A 96 -6.40 2.92 -14.18
N SER A 97 -5.50 3.43 -15.03
CA SER A 97 -4.08 3.06 -15.02
C SER A 97 -3.46 3.20 -13.63
N LEU A 98 -3.87 4.23 -12.88
CA LEU A 98 -3.53 4.41 -11.48
C LEU A 98 -3.85 3.18 -10.63
N VAL A 99 -5.11 2.73 -10.66
CA VAL A 99 -5.58 1.63 -9.80
C VAL A 99 -4.91 0.32 -10.22
N VAL A 100 -4.71 0.11 -11.51
CA VAL A 100 -3.95 -1.05 -12.03
C VAL A 100 -2.51 -1.04 -11.51
N SER A 101 -1.77 0.06 -11.69
CA SER A 101 -0.38 0.15 -11.25
C SER A 101 -0.23 0.02 -9.74
N LEU A 102 -1.18 0.51 -8.96
CA LEU A 102 -1.20 0.28 -7.51
C LEU A 102 -1.38 -1.20 -7.18
N PHE A 103 -2.32 -1.91 -7.82
CA PHE A 103 -2.49 -3.34 -7.58
C PHE A 103 -1.34 -4.19 -8.11
N GLU A 104 -0.67 -3.80 -9.20
CA GLU A 104 0.56 -4.45 -9.68
C GLU A 104 1.66 -4.34 -8.62
N TYR A 105 1.87 -3.14 -8.07
CA TYR A 105 2.84 -2.93 -7.01
C TYR A 105 2.48 -3.68 -5.72
N LEU A 106 1.21 -3.68 -5.32
CA LEU A 106 0.72 -4.45 -4.18
C LEU A 106 0.86 -5.97 -4.40
N ASN A 107 0.74 -6.44 -5.64
CA ASN A 107 0.92 -7.84 -6.00
C ASN A 107 2.37 -8.28 -5.79
N GLU A 108 3.33 -7.49 -6.25
CA GLU A 108 4.77 -7.70 -6.05
C GLU A 108 5.14 -7.70 -4.56
N ASN A 109 4.46 -6.89 -3.76
CA ASN A 109 4.70 -6.73 -2.32
C ASN A 109 3.70 -7.50 -1.43
N SER A 110 2.95 -8.44 -2.01
CA SER A 110 1.77 -9.05 -1.37
C SER A 110 2.08 -9.78 -0.07
N GLY A 111 3.22 -10.47 0.04
CA GLY A 111 3.62 -11.13 1.29
C GLY A 111 3.75 -10.14 2.45
N PHE A 112 4.43 -9.01 2.21
CA PHE A 112 4.51 -7.95 3.22
C PHE A 112 3.13 -7.36 3.52
N MET A 113 2.39 -6.96 2.49
CA MET A 113 1.07 -6.34 2.65
C MET A 113 0.11 -7.23 3.43
N LYS A 114 0.08 -8.53 3.15
CA LYS A 114 -0.72 -9.53 3.87
C LYS A 114 -0.30 -9.64 5.32
N ALA A 115 1.01 -9.72 5.58
CA ALA A 115 1.52 -9.81 6.94
C ALA A 115 1.15 -8.58 7.79
N VAL A 116 1.29 -7.37 7.24
CA VAL A 116 1.06 -6.12 8.00
C VAL A 116 -0.40 -5.68 8.07
N LEU A 117 -1.23 -6.03 7.08
CA LEU A 117 -2.68 -5.76 7.11
C LEU A 117 -3.49 -6.88 7.76
N GLY A 118 -2.88 -8.05 7.96
CA GLY A 118 -3.50 -9.17 8.65
C GLY A 118 -3.56 -8.98 10.17
N PRO A 119 -4.29 -9.86 10.88
CA PRO A 119 -4.51 -9.75 12.33
C PRO A 119 -3.21 -9.83 13.16
N LYS A 120 -2.12 -10.32 12.56
CA LYS A 120 -0.80 -10.50 13.20
C LYS A 120 0.18 -9.34 12.97
N GLY A 121 -0.15 -8.38 12.11
CA GLY A 121 0.73 -7.31 11.63
C GLY A 121 0.96 -6.14 12.57
N GLY A 122 0.16 -6.05 13.65
CA GLY A 122 0.10 -4.88 14.53
C GLY A 122 -0.94 -3.86 14.06
N LEU A 123 -1.62 -3.20 15.02
CA LEU A 123 -2.80 -2.36 14.73
C LEU A 123 -2.46 -1.01 14.05
N SER A 124 -1.19 -0.62 13.96
CA SER A 124 -0.79 0.73 13.55
C SER A 124 -0.81 0.96 12.03
N PHE A 125 -0.63 -0.07 11.20
CA PHE A 125 -0.42 0.17 9.76
C PHE A 125 -1.69 0.67 9.05
N GLN A 126 -2.86 0.15 9.39
CA GLN A 126 -4.12 0.66 8.82
C GLN A 126 -4.35 2.14 9.17
N ALA A 127 -4.02 2.55 10.41
CA ALA A 127 -4.09 3.94 10.81
C ALA A 127 -3.13 4.80 9.96
N ARG A 128 -1.87 4.36 9.81
CA ARG A 128 -0.90 5.03 8.95
C ARG A 128 -1.35 5.14 7.49
N LEU A 129 -2.01 4.13 6.93
CA LEU A 129 -2.56 4.19 5.57
C LEU A 129 -3.70 5.21 5.43
N LYS A 130 -4.51 5.39 6.48
CA LYS A 130 -5.55 6.43 6.52
C LYS A 130 -4.94 7.82 6.58
N ASP A 131 -3.92 8.01 7.42
CA ASP A 131 -3.18 9.27 7.51
C ASP A 131 -2.46 9.57 6.18
N PHE A 132 -1.85 8.55 5.58
CA PHE A 132 -1.25 8.65 4.25
C PHE A 132 -2.26 9.06 3.18
N MET A 133 -3.47 8.50 3.20
CA MET A 133 -4.53 8.89 2.26
C MET A 133 -4.94 10.35 2.45
N TRP A 134 -5.07 10.79 3.70
CA TRP A 134 -5.32 12.20 4.03
C TRP A 134 -4.22 13.11 3.48
N GLU A 135 -2.95 12.82 3.78
CA GLU A 135 -1.82 13.63 3.34
C GLU A 135 -1.72 13.68 1.81
N THR A 136 -2.01 12.56 1.14
CA THR A 136 -1.99 12.44 -0.31
C THR A 136 -3.12 13.24 -0.98
N MET A 137 -4.27 13.38 -0.35
CA MET A 137 -5.41 14.12 -0.91
C MET A 137 -5.42 15.61 -0.52
N PHE A 138 -5.04 15.93 0.72
CA PHE A 138 -5.29 17.24 1.35
C PHE A 138 -4.13 17.75 2.22
N GLY A 139 -3.01 17.02 2.29
CA GLY A 139 -1.86 17.38 3.12
C GLY A 139 -1.01 18.51 2.56
N ASN A 140 0.25 18.57 2.98
CA ASN A 140 1.18 19.62 2.56
C ASN A 140 1.64 19.52 1.09
N ASN A 141 1.54 18.32 0.50
CA ASN A 141 1.95 18.07 -0.88
C ASN A 141 0.97 17.11 -1.58
N PRO A 142 -0.29 17.54 -1.72
CA PRO A 142 -1.36 16.67 -2.20
C PRO A 142 -1.16 16.37 -3.68
N ILE A 143 -1.73 15.26 -4.13
CA ILE A 143 -1.81 14.96 -5.55
C ILE A 143 -2.70 16.02 -6.22
N PRO A 144 -2.20 16.72 -7.27
CA PRO A 144 -2.99 17.74 -7.94
C PRO A 144 -4.28 17.17 -8.54
N GLY A 145 -5.37 17.92 -8.44
CA GLY A 145 -6.64 17.60 -9.11
C GLY A 145 -7.84 17.48 -8.16
N ILE A 146 -7.62 17.24 -6.87
CA ILE A 146 -8.65 17.34 -5.84
C ILE A 146 -8.56 18.73 -5.21
N LYS A 147 -9.64 19.51 -5.29
CA LYS A 147 -9.73 20.83 -4.65
C LYS A 147 -10.80 20.81 -3.58
N GLU A 148 -10.46 21.27 -2.38
CA GLU A 148 -11.35 21.24 -1.23
C GLU A 148 -12.64 22.07 -1.45
N GLU A 149 -12.53 23.18 -2.19
CA GLU A 149 -13.65 24.05 -2.58
C GLU A 149 -14.72 23.35 -3.46
N ASN A 150 -14.37 22.26 -4.14
CA ASN A 150 -15.27 21.53 -5.03
C ASN A 150 -15.92 20.32 -4.34
N LEU A 151 -15.60 20.05 -3.07
CA LEU A 151 -16.10 18.86 -2.39
C LEU A 151 -17.55 19.03 -1.95
N LEU A 152 -18.34 17.97 -2.15
CA LEU A 152 -19.73 17.90 -1.68
C LEU A 152 -19.85 17.51 -0.19
N VAL A 153 -18.76 17.05 0.41
CA VAL A 153 -18.68 16.62 1.82
C VAL A 153 -17.33 17.05 2.40
N PRO A 154 -17.19 17.19 3.73
CA PRO A 154 -15.90 17.57 4.32
C PRO A 154 -14.79 16.58 3.98
N GLY A 155 -13.63 17.08 3.56
CA GLY A 155 -12.51 16.26 3.06
C GLY A 155 -12.07 15.14 4.01
N LYS A 156 -12.10 15.39 5.32
CA LYS A 156 -11.71 14.39 6.33
C LYS A 156 -12.58 13.13 6.30
N TYR A 157 -13.88 13.28 6.03
CA TYR A 157 -14.80 12.15 5.91
C TYR A 157 -14.62 11.44 4.58
N LEU A 158 -14.37 12.19 3.49
CA LEU A 158 -14.08 11.61 2.18
C LEU A 158 -12.79 10.77 2.21
N ALA A 159 -11.69 11.33 2.73
CA ALA A 159 -10.40 10.63 2.84
C ALA A 159 -10.53 9.36 3.70
N SER A 160 -11.21 9.45 4.85
CA SER A 160 -11.43 8.30 5.73
C SER A 160 -12.29 7.21 5.07
N TYR A 161 -13.35 7.58 4.35
CA TYR A 161 -14.18 6.66 3.59
C TYR A 161 -13.38 5.97 2.49
N VAL A 162 -12.68 6.74 1.64
CA VAL A 162 -11.88 6.21 0.54
C VAL A 162 -10.80 5.27 1.07
N ALA A 163 -10.02 5.69 2.06
CA ALA A 163 -8.98 4.86 2.68
C ALA A 163 -9.56 3.56 3.22
N SER A 164 -10.64 3.62 4.00
CA SER A 164 -11.24 2.44 4.63
C SER A 164 -11.81 1.47 3.59
N ALA A 165 -12.48 1.98 2.56
CA ALA A 165 -13.02 1.16 1.47
C ALA A 165 -11.90 0.48 0.67
N HIS A 166 -10.84 1.21 0.33
CA HIS A 166 -9.72 0.66 -0.44
C HIS A 166 -8.93 -0.37 0.38
N ILE A 167 -8.65 -0.09 1.67
CA ILE A 167 -8.00 -1.04 2.58
C ILE A 167 -8.81 -2.33 2.68
N GLY A 168 -10.14 -2.24 2.85
CA GLY A 168 -11.01 -3.41 2.93
C GLY A 168 -10.98 -4.28 1.67
N VAL A 169 -10.99 -3.66 0.49
CA VAL A 169 -10.86 -4.39 -0.80
C VAL A 169 -9.48 -5.04 -0.93
N ILE A 170 -8.40 -4.33 -0.57
CA ILE A 170 -7.03 -4.88 -0.59
C ILE A 170 -6.91 -6.08 0.35
N GLN A 171 -7.44 -5.98 1.57
CA GLN A 171 -7.43 -7.10 2.53
C GLN A 171 -8.20 -8.31 1.98
N GLN A 172 -9.41 -8.09 1.48
CA GLN A 172 -10.22 -9.16 0.90
C GLN A 172 -9.50 -9.87 -0.26
N TRP A 173 -8.82 -9.11 -1.12
CA TRP A 173 -8.05 -9.65 -2.24
C TRP A 173 -6.81 -10.43 -1.80
N LEU A 174 -6.10 -9.96 -0.77
CA LEU A 174 -4.95 -10.69 -0.20
C LEU A 174 -5.39 -11.98 0.51
N ASP A 175 -6.49 -11.94 1.25
CA ASP A 175 -7.05 -13.07 1.98
C ASP A 175 -7.66 -14.13 1.05
N SER A 176 -8.17 -13.71 -0.12
CA SER A 176 -8.64 -14.64 -1.15
C SER A 176 -7.51 -15.40 -1.85
N GLY A 177 -6.25 -15.06 -1.56
CA GLY A 177 -5.07 -15.61 -2.23
C GLY A 177 -4.73 -14.92 -3.54
N ARG A 178 -5.19 -13.67 -3.74
CA ARG A 178 -5.04 -12.89 -4.97
C ARG A 178 -5.61 -13.62 -6.19
N LYS A 179 -6.84 -14.13 -6.06
CA LYS A 179 -7.53 -14.87 -7.14
C LYS A 179 -7.68 -14.03 -8.40
N GLU A 180 -8.07 -12.78 -8.23
CA GLU A 180 -8.18 -11.80 -9.29
C GLU A 180 -6.78 -11.26 -9.65
N SER A 181 -6.49 -11.13 -10.94
CA SER A 181 -5.33 -10.39 -11.43
C SER A 181 -5.40 -8.92 -11.02
N PRO A 182 -4.26 -8.20 -10.97
CA PRO A 182 -4.24 -6.75 -10.70
C PRO A 182 -5.23 -5.95 -11.55
N GLN A 183 -5.40 -6.30 -12.82
CA GLN A 183 -6.33 -5.64 -13.74
C GLN A 183 -7.81 -5.92 -13.39
N GLU A 184 -8.13 -7.14 -12.97
CA GLU A 184 -9.50 -7.53 -12.58
C GLU A 184 -9.91 -6.85 -11.27
N ILE A 185 -9.07 -6.90 -10.24
CA ILE A 185 -9.37 -6.25 -8.95
C ILE A 185 -9.39 -4.72 -9.10
N ALA A 186 -8.54 -4.15 -9.97
CA ALA A 186 -8.58 -2.72 -10.27
C ALA A 186 -9.89 -2.30 -10.95
N ARG A 187 -10.44 -3.13 -11.83
CA ARG A 187 -11.76 -2.90 -12.44
C ARG A 187 -12.86 -2.92 -11.39
N ILE A 188 -12.84 -3.89 -10.48
CA ILE A 188 -13.82 -3.98 -9.37
C ILE A 188 -13.76 -2.72 -8.50
N LEU A 189 -12.57 -2.35 -8.03
CA LEU A 189 -12.40 -1.18 -7.15
C LEU A 189 -12.80 0.12 -7.87
N SER A 190 -12.40 0.26 -9.14
CA SER A 190 -12.74 1.45 -9.93
C SER A 190 -14.26 1.58 -10.14
N ALA A 191 -14.98 0.48 -10.39
CA ALA A 191 -16.44 0.50 -10.53
C ALA A 191 -17.14 0.99 -9.27
N ILE A 192 -16.67 0.57 -8.08
CA ILE A 192 -17.20 1.01 -6.79
C ILE A 192 -16.85 2.47 -6.52
N THR A 193 -15.59 2.87 -6.77
CA THR A 193 -15.10 4.22 -6.48
C THR A 193 -15.76 5.28 -7.35
N VAL A 194 -15.99 5.01 -8.64
CA VAL A 194 -16.56 6.00 -9.57
C VAL A 194 -18.07 6.13 -9.40
N ASN A 195 -18.78 5.01 -9.35
CA ASN A 195 -20.24 5.02 -9.39
C ASN A 195 -20.88 4.97 -8.00
N GLY A 196 -20.09 4.67 -6.98
CA GLY A 196 -20.53 4.47 -5.61
C GLY A 196 -21.09 3.06 -5.34
N PRO A 197 -21.21 2.70 -4.04
CA PRO A 197 -21.59 1.36 -3.63
C PRO A 197 -23.01 0.97 -4.03
N PHE A 198 -23.96 1.90 -4.07
CA PHE A 198 -25.34 1.61 -4.50
C PHE A 198 -25.43 1.24 -5.98
N PHE A 199 -24.63 1.88 -6.84
CA PHE A 199 -24.56 1.50 -8.25
C PHE A 199 -23.89 0.13 -8.41
N ALA A 200 -22.77 -0.11 -7.72
CA ALA A 200 -22.08 -1.40 -7.74
C ALA A 200 -22.97 -2.55 -7.21
N ALA A 201 -23.89 -2.26 -6.29
CA ALA A 201 -24.89 -3.21 -5.80
C ALA A 201 -26.10 -3.40 -6.74
N GLY A 202 -26.18 -2.68 -7.85
CA GLY A 202 -27.31 -2.72 -8.79
C GLY A 202 -28.59 -2.02 -8.29
N LEU A 203 -28.49 -1.24 -7.20
CA LEU A 203 -29.63 -0.54 -6.58
C LEU A 203 -29.90 0.83 -7.20
N LYS A 204 -28.90 1.40 -7.88
CA LYS A 204 -28.99 2.67 -8.61
C LYS A 204 -28.55 2.42 -10.06
N LYS A 205 -29.38 2.83 -11.01
CA LYS A 205 -29.08 2.78 -12.45
C LYS A 205 -28.54 4.12 -12.92
#